data_AF-A0A962KLD1-F1
#
_entry.id   AF-A0A962KLD1-F1
#
_cell.length_a   1.000
_cell.length_b   1.000
_cell.length_c   1.000
_cell.angle_alpha   90.00
_cell.angle_beta   90.00
_cell.angle_gamma   90.00
#
_symmetry.space_group_name_H-M   'P 1'
#
loop_
_entity.id
_entity.type
_entity.pdbx_description
1 polymer ?
#
loop_
_entity_poly.entity_id
_entity_poly.type
_entity_poly.pdbx_seq_one_letter_code
_entity_poly.pdbx_strand_id
1 'polypeptide(L)'
;MAEQRPMRQFLLFVFVLLVPCFALWTMASATLAMPATGLVNMLLKSWFPDVVEGVYVQGADALLMTQFGELQGRLVTPQAAAGSLGFKIDTRILSYAIAFYTALHFATPRRDYLADYLWGLVLIYPFIVLGLLCVCLKELVVNLGATFLQQPDVFVPPADAIAVLFQLSTLIVPTLVPALVWLGQSRDTALLRGLLPRIEPASKANQST
;
A
#
# COMPACT_ATOMS: atom_id res chain seq x y z
N MET A 1 -2.11 25.96 -29.44
CA MET A 1 -2.72 26.12 -28.10
C MET A 1 -3.96 25.23 -27.85
N ALA A 2 -4.23 24.19 -28.67
CA ALA A 2 -5.44 23.37 -28.53
C ALA A 2 -5.28 22.11 -27.64
N GLU A 3 -4.06 21.61 -27.42
CA GLU A 3 -3.83 20.37 -26.67
C GLU A 3 -3.80 20.52 -25.13
N GLN A 4 -3.74 21.73 -24.58
CA GLN A 4 -3.68 21.94 -23.12
C GLN A 4 -5.03 21.79 -22.40
N ARG A 5 -6.15 21.98 -23.12
CA ARG A 5 -7.52 21.88 -22.55
C ARG A 5 -7.87 20.48 -22.04
N PRO A 6 -7.62 19.36 -22.76
CA PRO A 6 -7.96 18.03 -22.26
C PRO A 6 -7.19 17.64 -21.00
N MET A 7 -5.90 18.02 -20.89
CA MET A 7 -5.09 17.69 -19.71
C MET A 7 -5.53 18.47 -18.46
N ARG A 8 -5.79 19.77 -18.59
CA ARG A 8 -6.27 20.56 -17.45
C ARG A 8 -7.64 20.08 -16.98
N GLN A 9 -8.51 19.71 -17.91
CA GLN A 9 -9.84 19.18 -17.58
C GLN A 9 -9.75 17.81 -16.90
N PHE A 10 -8.84 16.93 -17.36
CA PHE A 10 -8.54 15.67 -16.68
C PHE A 10 -8.07 15.89 -15.24
N LEU A 11 -7.06 16.74 -15.03
CA LEU A 11 -6.53 17.01 -13.68
C LEU A 11 -7.61 17.59 -12.76
N LEU A 12 -8.38 18.57 -13.23
CA LEU A 12 -9.49 19.12 -12.46
C LEU A 12 -10.52 18.05 -12.10
N PHE A 13 -10.82 17.15 -13.03
CA PHE A 13 -11.76 16.07 -12.80
C PHE A 13 -11.22 15.05 -11.78
N VAL A 14 -9.93 14.69 -11.84
CA VAL A 14 -9.26 13.88 -10.80
C VAL A 14 -9.41 14.55 -9.43
N PHE A 15 -9.11 15.84 -9.31
CA PHE A 15 -9.22 16.55 -8.03
C PHE A 15 -10.65 16.56 -7.48
N VAL A 16 -11.64 16.77 -8.34
CA VAL A 16 -13.06 16.69 -7.95
C VAL A 16 -13.42 15.28 -7.51
N LEU A 17 -12.90 14.25 -8.19
CA LEU A 17 -13.22 12.85 -7.91
C LEU A 17 -12.51 12.30 -6.67
N LEU A 18 -11.36 12.87 -6.28
CA LEU A 18 -10.66 12.49 -5.05
C LEU A 18 -11.57 12.62 -3.83
N VAL A 19 -12.35 13.71 -3.71
CA VAL A 19 -13.22 13.94 -2.54
C VAL A 19 -14.23 12.80 -2.32
N PRO A 20 -15.11 12.45 -3.29
CA PRO A 20 -16.03 11.33 -3.11
C PRO A 20 -15.31 9.98 -3.02
N CYS A 21 -14.20 9.76 -3.75
CA CYS A 21 -13.43 8.51 -3.66
C CYS A 21 -12.87 8.29 -2.25
N PHE A 22 -12.29 9.32 -1.64
CA PHE A 22 -11.78 9.24 -0.27
C PHE A 22 -12.91 9.08 0.75
N ALA A 23 -14.06 9.72 0.56
CA ALA A 23 -15.22 9.53 1.43
C ALA A 23 -15.72 8.07 1.39
N LEU A 24 -15.93 7.52 0.19
CA LEU A 24 -16.35 6.13 0.00
C LEU A 24 -15.32 5.14 0.54
N TRP A 25 -14.03 5.37 0.27
CA TRP A 25 -12.96 4.53 0.80
C TRP A 25 -12.89 4.58 2.32
N THR A 26 -13.08 5.74 2.95
CA THR A 26 -13.07 5.85 4.42
C THR A 26 -14.12 4.93 5.03
N MET A 27 -15.32 4.88 4.45
CA MET A 27 -16.39 3.98 4.88
C MET A 27 -16.07 2.51 4.61
N ALA A 28 -15.40 2.20 3.49
CA ALA A 28 -15.04 0.84 3.10
C ALA A 28 -13.72 0.34 3.72
N SER A 29 -12.94 1.21 4.36
CA SER A 29 -11.55 0.96 4.75
C SER A 29 -11.40 -0.27 5.66
N ALA A 30 -12.31 -0.43 6.63
CA ALA A 30 -12.36 -1.60 7.50
C ALA A 30 -12.50 -2.91 6.71
N THR A 31 -13.43 -2.95 5.75
CA THR A 31 -13.68 -4.13 4.92
C THR A 31 -12.52 -4.43 3.98
N LEU A 32 -11.91 -3.39 3.41
CA LEU A 32 -10.75 -3.52 2.53
C LEU A 32 -9.49 -4.00 3.27
N ALA A 33 -9.39 -3.69 4.57
CA ALA A 33 -8.29 -4.11 5.43
C ALA A 33 -8.38 -5.59 5.83
N MET A 34 -9.58 -6.18 5.93
CA MET A 34 -9.73 -7.56 6.44
C MET A 34 -8.87 -8.61 5.72
N PRO A 35 -8.87 -8.70 4.37
CA PRO A 35 -8.09 -9.71 3.68
C PRO A 35 -6.58 -9.47 3.86
N ALA A 36 -6.15 -8.21 3.84
CA ALA A 36 -4.75 -7.85 4.04
C ALA A 36 -4.28 -8.21 5.46
N THR A 37 -5.07 -7.89 6.47
CA THR A 37 -4.79 -8.27 7.86
C THR A 37 -4.77 -9.79 8.02
N GLY A 38 -5.69 -10.52 7.39
CA GLY A 38 -5.70 -11.98 7.42
C GLY A 38 -4.44 -12.61 6.79
N LEU A 39 -4.01 -12.10 5.64
CA LEU A 39 -2.78 -12.54 4.98
C LEU A 39 -1.53 -12.21 5.81
N VAL A 40 -1.45 -11.00 6.35
CA VAL A 40 -0.33 -10.60 7.22
C VAL A 40 -0.30 -11.42 8.49
N ASN A 41 -1.45 -11.71 9.10
CA ASN A 41 -1.56 -12.61 10.24
C ASN A 41 -1.00 -13.99 9.92
N MET A 42 -1.39 -14.57 8.77
CA MET A 42 -0.87 -15.87 8.33
C MET A 42 0.65 -15.84 8.14
N LEU A 43 1.18 -14.82 7.47
CA LEU A 43 2.61 -14.66 7.23
C LEU A 43 3.39 -14.49 8.53
N LEU A 44 2.95 -13.60 9.42
CA LEU A 44 3.65 -13.33 10.69
C LEU A 44 3.57 -14.50 11.66
N LYS A 45 2.43 -15.19 11.76
CA LYS A 45 2.34 -16.40 12.60
C LYS A 45 3.22 -17.53 12.09
N SER A 46 3.35 -17.66 10.78
CA SER A 46 4.21 -18.68 10.18
C SER A 46 5.69 -18.35 10.31
N TRP A 47 6.04 -17.06 10.28
CA TRP A 47 7.42 -16.59 10.35
C TRP A 47 7.93 -16.41 11.78
N PHE A 48 7.10 -15.90 12.69
CA PHE A 48 7.43 -15.61 14.09
C PHE A 48 6.40 -16.19 15.08
N PRO A 49 6.23 -17.52 15.12
CA PRO A 49 5.20 -18.17 15.94
C PRO A 49 5.36 -17.89 17.45
N ASP A 50 6.60 -17.73 17.92
CA ASP A 50 6.91 -17.52 19.35
C ASP A 50 6.83 -16.05 19.78
N VAL A 51 6.73 -15.12 18.81
CA VAL A 51 6.65 -13.67 19.06
C VAL A 51 5.23 -13.16 18.85
N VAL A 52 4.56 -13.61 17.79
CA VAL A 52 3.29 -13.06 17.33
C VAL A 52 2.15 -13.98 17.72
N GLU A 53 1.28 -13.50 18.62
CA GLU A 53 0.05 -14.20 18.98
C GLU A 53 -0.97 -14.12 17.85
N GLY A 54 -1.02 -12.98 17.15
CA GLY A 54 -1.84 -12.81 15.95
C GLY A 54 -2.05 -11.35 15.57
N VAL A 55 -2.62 -11.15 14.38
CA VAL A 55 -3.08 -9.83 13.93
C VAL A 55 -4.58 -9.88 13.70
N TYR A 56 -5.30 -8.98 14.37
CA TYR A 56 -6.75 -8.92 14.36
C TYR A 56 -7.24 -7.62 13.74
N VAL A 57 -8.45 -7.61 13.20
CA VAL A 57 -9.08 -6.38 12.68
C VAL A 57 -9.86 -5.73 13.80
N GLN A 58 -9.61 -4.44 14.05
CA GLN A 58 -10.38 -3.60 14.97
C GLN A 58 -10.83 -2.33 14.25
N GLY A 59 -12.01 -2.38 13.62
CA GLY A 59 -12.49 -1.28 12.79
C GLY A 59 -11.61 -1.10 11.54
N ALA A 60 -11.06 0.10 11.35
CA ALA A 60 -10.10 0.39 10.28
C ALA A 60 -8.64 0.10 10.66
N ASP A 61 -8.40 -0.34 11.90
CA ASP A 61 -7.08 -0.60 12.43
C ASP A 61 -6.80 -2.11 12.47
N ALA A 62 -5.52 -2.47 12.34
CA ALA A 62 -5.02 -3.80 12.62
C ALA A 62 -4.40 -3.81 14.02
N LEU A 63 -4.75 -4.79 14.84
CA LEU A 63 -4.22 -4.98 16.18
C LEU A 63 -3.25 -6.16 16.17
N LEU A 64 -1.95 -5.85 16.26
CA LEU A 64 -0.88 -6.83 16.37
C LEU A 64 -0.71 -7.23 17.83
N MET A 65 -1.10 -8.45 18.18
CA MET A 65 -0.93 -9.05 19.50
C MET A 65 0.36 -9.87 19.53
N THR A 66 1.15 -9.69 20.57
CA THR A 66 2.39 -10.44 20.79
C THR A 66 2.25 -11.47 21.89
N GLN A 67 3.11 -12.48 21.90
CA GLN A 67 3.22 -13.47 22.98
C GLN A 67 3.95 -12.91 24.22
N PHE A 68 4.15 -11.60 24.28
CA PHE A 68 4.76 -10.90 25.40
C PHE A 68 3.71 -10.04 26.06
N GLY A 69 3.85 -9.79 27.35
CA GLY A 69 3.17 -8.70 28.04
C GLY A 69 4.20 -7.76 28.65
N GLU A 70 3.71 -6.65 29.21
CA GLU A 70 4.57 -5.65 29.84
C GLU A 70 4.22 -5.53 31.32
N LEU A 71 5.22 -5.68 32.18
CA LEU A 71 5.10 -5.42 33.60
C LEU A 71 6.24 -4.49 34.04
N GLN A 72 5.89 -3.30 34.52
CA GLN A 72 6.86 -2.30 34.99
C GLN A 72 7.96 -1.96 33.96
N GLY A 73 7.62 -1.86 32.67
CA GLY A 73 8.57 -1.54 31.60
C GLY A 73 9.49 -2.70 31.19
N ARG A 74 9.24 -3.92 31.68
CA ARG A 74 9.93 -5.14 31.25
C ARG A 74 8.99 -6.05 30.49
N LEU A 75 9.50 -6.62 29.40
CA LEU A 75 8.81 -7.66 28.65
C LEU A 75 8.83 -8.95 29.48
N VAL A 76 7.63 -9.46 29.77
CA VAL A 76 7.41 -10.69 30.53
C VAL A 76 6.41 -11.58 29.79
N THR A 77 6.16 -12.78 30.31
CA THR A 77 5.12 -13.64 29.73
C THR A 77 3.72 -13.03 29.95
N PRO A 78 2.74 -13.28 29.06
CA PRO A 78 1.41 -12.68 29.17
C PRO A 78 0.71 -13.04 30.48
N GLN A 79 0.99 -14.22 31.05
CA GLN A 79 0.46 -14.64 32.35
C GLN A 79 1.00 -13.77 33.50
N ALA A 80 2.24 -13.30 33.39
CA ALA A 80 2.86 -12.42 34.38
C ALA A 80 2.42 -10.94 34.23
N ALA A 81 1.97 -10.54 33.04
CA ALA A 81 1.59 -9.16 32.70
C ALA A 81 0.07 -8.86 32.71
N ALA A 82 -0.78 -9.78 33.21
CA ALA A 82 -2.24 -9.65 33.16
C ALA A 82 -2.81 -9.40 31.74
N GLY A 83 -2.06 -9.73 30.68
CA GLY A 83 -2.45 -9.53 29.29
C GLY A 83 -1.29 -9.52 28.30
N SER A 84 -1.60 -9.76 27.04
CA SER A 84 -0.68 -9.66 25.91
C SER A 84 -0.50 -8.20 25.47
N LEU A 85 0.69 -7.87 24.98
CA LEU A 85 1.05 -6.55 24.48
C LEU A 85 0.53 -6.38 23.06
N GLY A 86 -0.19 -5.28 22.84
CA GLY A 86 -0.90 -4.97 21.61
C GLY A 86 -0.49 -3.69 20.93
N PHE A 87 -0.14 -3.78 19.65
CA PHE A 87 0.18 -2.62 18.83
C PHE A 87 -0.93 -2.33 17.84
N LYS A 88 -1.45 -1.11 17.92
CA LYS A 88 -2.51 -0.63 17.04
C LYS A 88 -1.89 0.00 15.80
N ILE A 89 -2.26 -0.51 14.63
CA ILE A 89 -1.71 -0.13 13.33
C ILE A 89 -2.83 0.41 12.45
N ASP A 90 -2.72 1.66 12.01
CA ASP A 90 -3.70 2.24 11.08
C ASP A 90 -3.48 1.69 9.67
N THR A 91 -4.40 0.86 9.17
CA THR A 91 -4.29 0.25 7.84
C THR A 91 -4.55 1.25 6.70
N ARG A 92 -5.14 2.41 7.05
CA ARG A 92 -5.48 3.46 6.09
C ARG A 92 -4.26 4.14 5.50
N ILE A 93 -3.12 4.11 6.20
CA ILE A 93 -1.84 4.63 5.69
C ILE A 93 -1.36 3.89 4.42
N LEU A 94 -1.88 2.70 4.16
CA LEU A 94 -1.55 1.92 2.96
C LEU A 94 -2.73 1.84 2.01
N SER A 95 -3.94 1.60 2.53
CA SER A 95 -5.11 1.34 1.69
C SER A 95 -5.64 2.59 0.97
N TYR A 96 -5.20 3.81 1.32
CA TYR A 96 -5.57 5.02 0.58
C TYR A 96 -5.09 5.01 -0.88
N ALA A 97 -4.10 4.16 -1.20
CA ALA A 97 -3.68 3.86 -2.56
C ALA A 97 -4.86 3.45 -3.46
N ILE A 98 -5.85 2.77 -2.89
CA ILE A 98 -7.09 2.36 -3.56
C ILE A 98 -7.89 3.60 -3.94
N ALA A 99 -8.21 4.48 -2.99
CA ALA A 99 -8.97 5.71 -3.26
C ALA A 99 -8.30 6.58 -4.33
N PHE A 100 -6.98 6.70 -4.26
CA PHE A 100 -6.19 7.44 -5.24
C PHE A 100 -6.26 6.78 -6.63
N TYR A 101 -6.03 5.47 -6.74
CA TYR A 101 -6.17 4.73 -7.99
C TYR A 101 -7.58 4.85 -8.58
N THR A 102 -8.62 4.71 -7.75
CA THR A 102 -10.02 4.86 -8.17
C THR A 102 -10.25 6.22 -8.81
N ALA A 103 -9.76 7.30 -8.19
CA ALA A 103 -9.91 8.65 -8.75
C ALA A 103 -9.21 8.79 -10.11
N LEU A 104 -7.98 8.28 -10.24
CA LEU A 104 -7.23 8.30 -11.51
C LEU A 104 -7.92 7.48 -12.61
N HIS A 105 -8.38 6.28 -12.25
CA HIS A 105 -9.01 5.34 -13.18
C HIS A 105 -10.30 5.91 -13.77
N PHE A 106 -11.21 6.37 -12.91
CA PHE A 106 -12.51 6.90 -13.34
C PHE A 106 -12.40 8.28 -14.00
N ALA A 107 -11.33 9.03 -13.76
CA ALA A 107 -11.07 10.26 -14.50
C ALA A 107 -10.63 10.02 -15.95
N THR A 108 -10.25 8.78 -16.31
CA THR A 108 -9.71 8.45 -17.63
C THR A 108 -10.80 7.83 -18.52
N PRO A 109 -11.08 8.40 -19.72
CA PRO A 109 -12.04 7.83 -20.65
C PRO A 109 -11.55 6.49 -21.22
N ARG A 110 -12.30 5.40 -21.00
CA ARG A 110 -11.98 4.02 -21.45
C ARG A 110 -13.16 3.30 -22.08
N ARG A 111 -12.91 2.13 -22.67
CA ARG A 111 -13.93 1.25 -23.29
C ARG A 111 -14.45 0.22 -22.28
N ASP A 112 -13.55 -0.49 -21.59
CA ASP A 112 -13.86 -1.52 -20.59
C ASP A 112 -13.52 -1.06 -19.16
N TYR A 113 -14.43 -0.32 -18.52
CA TYR A 113 -14.12 0.36 -17.25
C TYR A 113 -13.91 -0.57 -16.06
N LEU A 114 -14.75 -1.61 -15.89
CA LEU A 114 -14.78 -2.40 -14.67
C LEU A 114 -13.69 -3.47 -14.61
N ALA A 115 -13.42 -4.14 -15.74
CA ALA A 115 -12.40 -5.19 -15.79
C ALA A 115 -11.00 -4.65 -15.52
N ASP A 116 -10.63 -3.53 -16.16
CA ASP A 116 -9.36 -2.84 -15.95
C ASP A 116 -9.21 -2.35 -14.51
N TYR A 117 -10.30 -1.83 -13.93
CA TYR A 117 -10.34 -1.36 -12.55
C TYR A 117 -10.03 -2.49 -11.58
N LEU A 118 -10.73 -3.62 -11.71
CA LEU A 118 -10.53 -4.78 -10.84
C LEU A 118 -9.12 -5.35 -10.98
N TRP A 119 -8.58 -5.42 -12.19
CA TRP A 119 -7.19 -5.82 -12.39
C TRP A 119 -6.19 -4.88 -11.72
N GLY A 120 -6.42 -3.57 -11.78
CA GLY A 120 -5.57 -2.61 -11.07
C GLY A 120 -5.63 -2.77 -9.56
N LEU A 121 -6.81 -3.02 -9.00
CA LEU A 121 -6.95 -3.33 -7.57
C LEU A 121 -6.20 -4.60 -7.18
N VAL A 122 -6.32 -5.67 -7.97
CA VAL A 122 -5.60 -6.93 -7.74
C VAL A 122 -4.08 -6.71 -7.75
N LEU A 123 -3.58 -5.84 -8.63
CA LEU A 123 -2.15 -5.51 -8.70
C LEU A 123 -1.68 -4.65 -7.52
N ILE A 124 -2.51 -3.73 -7.03
CA ILE A 124 -2.18 -2.85 -5.89
C ILE A 124 -2.20 -3.64 -4.57
N TYR A 125 -3.14 -4.59 -4.43
CA TYR A 125 -3.37 -5.32 -3.19
C TYR A 125 -2.13 -6.01 -2.58
N PRO A 126 -1.29 -6.76 -3.31
CA PRO A 126 -0.10 -7.38 -2.74
C PRO A 126 0.88 -6.36 -2.15
N PHE A 127 0.94 -5.14 -2.69
CA PHE A 127 1.77 -4.08 -2.12
C PHE A 127 1.20 -3.53 -0.82
N ILE A 128 -0.13 -3.49 -0.66
CA ILE A 128 -0.77 -3.15 0.62
C ILE A 128 -0.45 -4.22 1.66
N VAL A 129 -0.55 -5.51 1.30
CA VAL A 129 -0.20 -6.63 2.19
C VAL A 129 1.26 -6.55 2.62
N LEU A 130 2.17 -6.36 1.67
CA LEU A 130 3.60 -6.23 1.94
C LEU A 130 3.91 -5.00 2.80
N GLY A 131 3.24 -3.88 2.54
CA GLY A 131 3.40 -2.67 3.35
C GLY A 131 2.91 -2.90 4.78
N LEU A 132 1.77 -3.57 4.96
CA LEU A 132 1.22 -3.84 6.29
C LEU A 132 2.15 -4.77 7.06
N LEU A 133 2.73 -5.77 6.39
CA LEU A 133 3.78 -6.61 6.95
C LEU A 133 4.99 -5.79 7.42
N CYS A 134 5.48 -4.84 6.61
CA CYS A 134 6.59 -3.96 6.99
C CYS A 134 6.25 -3.07 8.20
N VAL A 135 5.02 -2.56 8.29
CA VAL A 135 4.56 -1.78 9.45
C VAL A 135 4.53 -2.66 10.71
N CYS A 136 4.01 -3.89 10.62
CA CYS A 136 4.04 -4.82 11.75
C CYS A 136 5.48 -5.14 12.19
N LEU A 137 6.38 -5.44 11.25
CA LEU A 137 7.80 -5.67 11.56
C LEU A 137 8.44 -4.48 12.24
N LYS A 138 8.13 -3.26 11.78
CA LYS A 138 8.57 -2.02 12.43
C LYS A 138 8.07 -1.94 13.87
N GLU A 139 6.80 -2.23 14.15
CA GLU A 139 6.28 -2.22 15.52
C GLU A 139 6.99 -3.26 16.40
N LEU A 140 7.27 -4.46 15.88
CA LEU A 140 8.03 -5.47 16.62
C LEU A 140 9.45 -5.01 16.93
N VAL A 141 10.17 -4.45 15.96
CA VAL A 141 11.54 -3.94 16.17
C VAL A 141 11.55 -2.79 17.18
N VAL A 142 10.65 -1.82 17.05
CA VAL A 142 10.64 -0.62 17.88
C VAL A 142 10.25 -0.94 19.32
N ASN A 143 9.26 -1.81 19.53
CA ASN A 143 8.72 -2.05 20.86
C ASN A 143 9.34 -3.26 21.57
N LEU A 144 9.75 -4.30 20.83
CA LEU A 144 10.39 -5.49 21.43
C LEU A 144 11.92 -5.43 21.36
N GLY A 145 12.49 -4.66 20.44
CA GLY A 145 13.93 -4.43 20.34
C GLY A 145 14.73 -5.73 20.19
N ALA A 146 15.72 -5.91 21.08
CA ALA A 146 16.59 -7.09 21.08
C ALA A 146 15.82 -8.40 21.24
N THR A 147 14.69 -8.40 21.99
CA THR A 147 13.85 -9.60 22.18
C THR A 147 13.29 -10.11 20.86
N PHE A 148 13.00 -9.23 19.90
CA PHE A 148 12.58 -9.63 18.56
C PHE A 148 13.77 -9.90 17.63
N LEU A 149 14.83 -9.10 17.70
CA LEU A 149 15.98 -9.23 16.79
C LEU A 149 16.86 -10.45 17.07
N GLN A 150 16.87 -10.95 18.30
CA GLN A 150 17.71 -12.07 18.75
C GLN A 150 16.91 -13.37 18.90
N GLN A 151 15.95 -13.59 18.02
CA GLN A 151 15.18 -14.84 18.00
C GLN A 151 16.06 -16.00 17.53
N PRO A 152 16.17 -17.09 18.31
CA PRO A 152 16.91 -18.28 17.89
C PRO A 152 16.19 -18.94 16.71
N ASP A 153 16.97 -19.53 15.79
CA ASP A 153 16.48 -20.38 14.70
C ASP A 153 15.49 -19.74 13.70
N VAL A 154 15.30 -18.42 13.74
CA VAL A 154 14.44 -17.68 12.81
C VAL A 154 15.23 -16.57 12.12
N PHE A 155 15.07 -16.45 10.80
CA PHE A 155 15.64 -15.33 10.06
C PHE A 155 14.86 -14.04 10.38
N VAL A 156 15.50 -13.11 11.08
CA VAL A 156 15.00 -11.75 11.32
C VAL A 156 15.82 -10.78 10.48
N PRO A 157 15.20 -10.00 9.56
CA PRO A 157 15.91 -8.96 8.85
C PRO A 157 16.50 -7.91 9.81
N PRO A 158 17.67 -7.32 9.51
CA PRO A 158 18.27 -6.33 10.38
C PRO A 158 17.37 -5.09 10.50
N ALA A 159 17.44 -4.42 11.66
CA ALA A 159 16.58 -3.28 11.97
C ALA A 159 16.62 -2.19 10.90
N ASP A 160 17.80 -1.89 10.35
CA ASP A 160 17.97 -0.90 9.29
C ASP A 160 17.23 -1.28 8.00
N ALA A 161 17.25 -2.57 7.63
CA ALA A 161 16.52 -3.05 6.47
C ALA A 161 15.02 -2.92 6.69
N ILE A 162 14.52 -3.30 7.88
CA ILE A 162 13.10 -3.15 8.25
C ILE A 162 12.68 -1.68 8.19
N ALA A 163 13.51 -0.76 8.69
CA ALA A 163 13.25 0.66 8.66
C ALA A 163 13.15 1.20 7.23
N VAL A 164 14.09 0.84 6.35
CA VAL A 164 14.08 1.23 4.93
C VAL A 164 12.87 0.66 4.21
N LEU A 165 12.56 -0.62 4.40
CA LEU A 165 11.39 -1.29 3.83
C LEU A 165 10.09 -0.63 4.28
N PHE A 166 9.96 -0.31 5.57
CA PHE A 166 8.83 0.43 6.11
C PHE A 166 8.69 1.81 5.44
N GLN A 167 9.75 2.60 5.36
CA GLN A 167 9.73 3.92 4.71
C GLN A 167 9.34 3.81 3.24
N LEU A 168 9.94 2.86 2.52
CA LEU A 168 9.61 2.58 1.12
C LEU A 168 8.13 2.21 0.95
N SER A 169 7.62 1.35 1.83
CA SER A 169 6.24 0.85 1.75
C SER A 169 5.18 1.87 2.15
N THR A 170 5.53 2.86 2.98
CA THR A 170 4.57 3.87 3.45
C THR A 170 4.62 5.13 2.60
N LEU A 171 5.78 5.47 2.03
CA LEU A 171 5.95 6.66 1.21
C LEU A 171 5.76 6.38 -0.29
N ILE A 172 6.39 5.33 -0.81
CA ILE A 172 6.44 5.09 -2.25
C ILE A 172 5.24 4.27 -2.70
N VAL A 173 4.95 3.16 -2.03
CA VAL A 173 3.89 2.25 -2.48
C VAL A 173 2.53 2.94 -2.64
N PRO A 174 2.02 3.72 -1.66
CA PRO A 174 0.65 4.20 -1.76
C PRO A 174 0.44 5.32 -2.79
N THR A 175 1.52 5.93 -3.27
CA THR A 175 1.48 7.02 -4.26
C THR A 175 1.95 6.57 -5.64
N LEU A 176 3.07 5.86 -5.70
CA LEU A 176 3.72 5.47 -6.95
C LEU A 176 3.05 4.25 -7.58
N VAL A 177 2.73 3.21 -6.82
CA VAL A 177 2.11 1.99 -7.35
C VAL A 177 0.78 2.30 -8.05
N PRO A 178 -0.18 3.01 -7.45
CA PRO A 178 -1.43 3.31 -8.14
C PRO A 178 -1.22 4.19 -9.38
N ALA A 179 -0.26 5.12 -9.35
CA ALA A 179 0.09 5.93 -10.51
C ALA A 179 0.72 5.10 -11.64
N LEU A 180 1.61 4.15 -11.33
CA LEU A 180 2.24 3.27 -12.31
C LEU A 180 1.25 2.27 -12.91
N VAL A 181 0.38 1.68 -12.08
CA VAL A 181 -0.70 0.80 -12.52
C VAL A 181 -1.62 1.56 -13.47
N TRP A 182 -2.05 2.77 -13.08
CA TRP A 182 -2.84 3.64 -13.94
C TRP A 182 -2.10 4.01 -15.23
N LEU A 183 -0.82 4.38 -15.15
CA LEU A 183 -0.02 4.77 -16.31
C LEU A 183 0.09 3.62 -17.30
N GLY A 184 0.37 2.41 -16.81
CA GLY A 184 0.44 1.18 -17.62
C GLY A 184 -0.87 0.88 -18.31
N GLN A 185 -1.99 1.00 -17.61
CA GLN A 185 -3.31 0.78 -18.18
C GLN A 185 -3.72 1.91 -19.15
N SER A 186 -3.23 3.14 -18.97
CA SER A 186 -3.64 4.33 -19.74
C SER A 186 -2.77 4.57 -20.98
N ARG A 187 -1.74 3.73 -21.23
CA ARG A 187 -0.80 3.89 -22.36
C ARG A 187 -1.49 3.95 -23.72
N ASP A 188 -2.60 3.24 -23.87
CA ASP A 188 -3.35 3.18 -25.13
C ASP A 188 -4.38 4.30 -25.27
N THR A 189 -4.61 5.10 -24.23
CA THR A 189 -5.60 6.17 -24.23
C THR A 189 -5.08 7.42 -24.94
N ALA A 190 -5.96 8.14 -25.63
CA ALA A 190 -5.64 9.36 -26.35
C ALA A 190 -4.98 10.45 -25.47
N LEU A 191 -5.26 10.45 -24.15
CA LEU A 191 -4.63 11.33 -23.16
C LEU A 191 -3.10 11.17 -23.10
N LEU A 192 -2.59 9.94 -23.10
CA LEU A 192 -1.15 9.67 -23.02
C LEU A 192 -0.44 9.84 -24.37
N ARG A 193 -1.16 9.56 -25.47
CA ARG A 193 -0.65 9.84 -26.83
C ARG A 193 -0.47 11.33 -27.11
N GLY A 194 -1.25 12.20 -26.46
CA GLY A 194 -1.05 13.66 -26.53
C GLY A 194 0.08 14.19 -25.62
N LEU A 195 0.58 13.38 -24.68
CA LEU A 195 1.70 13.73 -23.79
C LEU A 195 3.05 13.23 -24.31
N LEU A 196 3.06 12.14 -25.09
CA LEU A 196 4.26 11.66 -25.75
C LEU A 196 4.54 12.55 -26.96
N PRO A 197 5.65 13.30 -26.99
CA PRO A 197 6.06 13.97 -28.23
C PRO A 197 6.14 12.89 -29.30
N ARG A 198 5.50 13.10 -30.45
CA ARG A 198 5.70 12.24 -31.61
C ARG A 198 7.20 12.16 -31.83
N ILE A 199 7.80 11.03 -31.49
CA ILE A 199 9.14 10.71 -31.95
C ILE A 199 8.94 10.37 -33.42
N GLU A 200 8.83 11.41 -34.26
CA GLU A 200 8.90 11.24 -35.70
C GLU A 200 10.30 10.72 -36.01
N PRO A 201 10.44 9.56 -36.67
CA PRO A 201 11.73 9.14 -37.14
C PRO A 201 12.23 10.19 -38.13
N ALA A 202 13.33 10.87 -37.77
CA ALA A 202 14.05 11.79 -38.62
C ALA A 202 14.66 11.03 -39.81
N SER A 203 13.84 10.66 -40.80
CA SER A 203 14.28 9.86 -41.94
C SER A 203 13.52 10.17 -43.23
N LYS A 204 13.16 11.43 -43.47
CA LYS A 204 12.74 11.90 -44.82
C LYS A 204 13.17 13.35 -45.12
N ALA A 205 14.40 13.72 -44.78
CA ALA A 205 14.97 15.02 -45.16
C ALA A 205 16.04 14.93 -46.26
N ASN A 206 16.28 13.76 -46.86
CA ASN A 206 17.37 13.57 -47.84
C ASN A 206 16.93 12.82 -49.11
N GLN A 207 15.79 13.19 -49.68
CA GLN A 207 15.39 12.81 -51.05
C GLN A 207 14.94 14.05 -51.82
N SER A 208 15.85 15.00 -51.97
CA SER A 208 15.79 16.00 -53.05
C SER A 208 17.22 16.36 -53.44
N THR A 209 17.80 15.59 -54.35
CA THR A 209 18.83 16.04 -55.29
C THR A 209 18.94 15.04 -56.42
#